data_AF-M0CP01-F1
#
_entry.id   AF-M0CP01-F1
#
_cell.length_a   1.000
_cell.length_b   1.000
_cell.length_c   1.000
_cell.angle_alpha   90.00
_cell.angle_beta   90.00
_cell.angle_gamma   90.00
#
_symmetry.space_group_name_H-M   'P 1'
#
loop_
_entity.id
_entity.type
_entity.pdbx_description
1 polymer ?
#
loop_
_entity_poly.entity_id
_entity_poly.type
_entity_poly.pdbx_seq_one_letter_code
_entity_poly.pdbx_strand_id
1 'polypeptide(L)'
;MVVVEEVTRLSERRTQTSSEAFPDDELASIRSAIETVPPSVFDESTKHTEVGGFDAAIADGLLQYEFEGDAAGGYNPNCKLWSHLGFNYSVDLYDADVRIAIEVEKSERKNVSDDLLKFQKGYRTQKDGRPKIEFGCLIVPVNYLGRHNLYQHSLTKLDFMKGVLFIDDVAVIGYRDPRPD
;
A
#
# COMPACT_ATOMS: atom_id res chain seq x y z
N MET A 1 3.82 -17.84 -8.60
CA MET A 1 3.93 -16.38 -8.63
C MET A 1 2.58 -15.83 -8.21
N VAL A 2 2.57 -14.76 -7.43
CA VAL A 2 1.33 -14.08 -7.04
C VAL A 2 0.69 -13.48 -8.28
N VAL A 3 -0.64 -13.48 -8.36
CA VAL A 3 -1.36 -12.93 -9.51
C VAL A 3 -1.96 -11.59 -9.10
N VAL A 4 -1.65 -10.52 -9.82
CA VAL A 4 -2.39 -9.26 -9.72
C VAL A 4 -3.59 -9.34 -10.65
N GLU A 5 -4.79 -9.20 -10.09
CA GLU A 5 -6.04 -9.31 -10.85
C GLU A 5 -6.59 -7.95 -11.27
N GLU A 6 -6.46 -6.97 -10.38
CA GLU A 6 -7.17 -5.70 -10.48
C GLU A 6 -6.27 -4.56 -10.06
N VAL A 7 -6.40 -3.41 -10.73
CA VAL A 7 -5.75 -2.15 -10.35
C VAL A 7 -6.74 -1.03 -10.59
N THR A 8 -6.89 -0.13 -9.62
CA THR A 8 -7.74 1.07 -9.77
C THR A 8 -7.10 2.24 -9.04
N ARG A 9 -7.10 3.40 -9.70
CA ARG A 9 -6.62 4.66 -9.12
C ARG A 9 -7.78 5.47 -8.56
N LEU A 10 -7.51 6.29 -7.55
CA LEU A 10 -8.46 7.26 -7.02
C LEU A 10 -8.87 8.27 -8.11
N SER A 11 -7.94 8.69 -8.96
CA SER A 11 -8.18 9.58 -10.09
C SER A 11 -9.25 9.07 -11.06
N GLU A 12 -9.37 7.74 -11.26
CA GLU A 12 -10.43 7.13 -12.07
C GLU A 12 -11.82 7.23 -11.43
N ARG A 13 -11.87 7.47 -10.12
CA ARG A 13 -13.11 7.46 -9.32
C ARG A 13 -13.57 8.84 -8.87
N ARG A 14 -12.74 9.88 -9.04
CA ARG A 14 -13.07 11.26 -8.66
C ARG A 14 -13.04 12.19 -9.87
N THR A 15 -13.81 13.28 -9.78
CA THR A 15 -13.94 14.27 -10.86
C THR A 15 -13.02 15.48 -10.69
N GLN A 16 -12.11 15.45 -9.71
CA GLN A 16 -11.20 16.55 -9.42
C GLN A 16 -10.12 16.65 -10.51
N THR A 17 -9.90 17.85 -11.04
CA THR A 17 -9.02 18.10 -12.20
C THR A 17 -7.65 18.66 -11.83
N SER A 18 -7.39 18.95 -10.55
CA SER A 18 -6.16 19.62 -10.09
C SER A 18 -5.13 18.67 -9.49
N SER A 19 -5.37 17.36 -9.50
CA SER A 19 -4.50 16.36 -8.90
C SER A 19 -3.69 15.63 -9.95
N GLU A 20 -2.41 15.40 -9.67
CA GLU A 20 -1.55 14.57 -10.51
C GLU A 20 -2.01 13.10 -10.47
N ALA A 21 -1.85 12.39 -11.59
CA ALA A 21 -2.17 10.98 -11.67
C ALA A 21 -1.04 10.13 -11.08
N PHE A 22 -1.37 8.95 -10.54
CA PHE A 22 -0.35 7.99 -10.10
C PHE A 22 0.60 7.66 -11.27
N PRO A 23 1.93 7.79 -11.08
CA PRO A 23 2.90 7.56 -12.15
C PRO A 23 2.85 6.13 -12.73
N ASP A 24 2.78 6.01 -14.06
CA ASP A 24 2.55 4.73 -14.75
C ASP A 24 3.70 3.75 -14.60
N ASP A 25 4.95 4.22 -14.72
CA ASP A 25 6.16 3.39 -14.68
C ASP A 25 6.39 2.81 -13.27
N GLU A 26 6.13 3.63 -12.24
CA GLU A 26 6.20 3.26 -10.83
C GLU A 26 5.10 2.25 -10.50
N LEU A 27 3.86 2.46 -10.97
CA LEU A 27 2.79 1.49 -10.77
C LEU A 27 3.08 0.15 -11.45
N ALA A 28 3.63 0.18 -12.67
CA ALA A 28 4.05 -1.02 -13.38
C ALA A 28 5.17 -1.76 -12.63
N SER A 29 6.12 -1.01 -12.05
CA SER A 29 7.21 -1.57 -11.24
C SER A 29 6.69 -2.24 -9.96
N ILE A 30 5.78 -1.57 -9.23
CA ILE A 30 5.13 -2.13 -8.02
C ILE A 30 4.37 -3.40 -8.39
N ARG A 31 3.59 -3.38 -9.47
CA ARG A 31 2.87 -4.56 -9.96
C ARG A 31 3.82 -5.71 -10.26
N SER A 32 4.90 -5.43 -11.00
CA SER A 32 5.91 -6.44 -11.35
C SER A 32 6.52 -7.05 -10.10
N ALA A 33 6.86 -6.25 -9.08
CA ALA A 33 7.41 -6.74 -7.82
C ALA A 33 6.43 -7.71 -7.11
N ILE A 34 5.15 -7.37 -7.04
CA ILE A 34 4.11 -8.26 -6.47
C ILE A 34 4.06 -9.58 -7.25
N GLU A 35 3.99 -9.52 -8.58
CA GLU A 35 3.89 -10.71 -9.43
C GLU A 35 5.13 -11.63 -9.31
N THR A 36 6.31 -11.07 -9.03
CA THR A 36 7.54 -11.86 -8.83
C THR A 36 7.61 -12.59 -7.50
N VAL A 37 6.76 -12.26 -6.53
CA VAL A 37 6.78 -12.91 -5.21
C VAL A 37 6.55 -14.42 -5.36
N PRO A 38 7.45 -15.27 -4.81
CA PRO A 38 7.32 -16.70 -4.90
C PRO A 38 6.19 -17.21 -3.99
N PRO A 39 5.41 -18.23 -4.40
CA PRO A 39 4.35 -18.81 -3.57
C PRO A 39 4.85 -19.32 -2.21
N SER A 40 6.13 -19.66 -2.10
CA SER A 40 6.73 -20.15 -0.86
C SER A 40 6.66 -19.16 0.30
N VAL A 41 6.50 -17.86 0.03
CA VAL A 41 6.23 -16.84 1.05
C VAL A 41 4.92 -17.12 1.81
N PHE A 42 4.01 -17.87 1.21
CA PHE A 42 2.71 -18.21 1.79
C PHE A 42 2.67 -19.59 2.46
N ASP A 43 3.68 -20.46 2.22
CA ASP A 43 3.67 -21.89 2.58
C ASP A 43 3.63 -22.16 4.10
N GLU A 44 4.16 -21.25 4.93
CA GLU A 44 4.22 -21.41 6.39
C GLU A 44 3.07 -20.73 7.13
N SER A 45 2.30 -19.90 6.44
CA SER A 45 1.17 -19.19 7.04
C SER A 45 -0.07 -20.09 7.04
N THR A 46 -0.48 -20.54 8.22
CA THR A 46 -1.79 -21.19 8.35
C THR A 46 -2.90 -20.18 8.06
N LYS A 47 -4.05 -20.65 7.59
CA LYS A 47 -5.23 -19.79 7.39
C LYS A 47 -5.48 -18.94 8.65
N HIS A 48 -5.88 -17.68 8.48
CA HIS A 48 -6.08 -16.71 9.56
C HIS A 48 -4.79 -16.15 10.21
N THR A 49 -3.62 -16.39 9.62
CA THR A 49 -2.35 -15.77 10.06
C THR A 49 -1.84 -14.76 9.04
N GLU A 50 -1.21 -13.71 9.57
CA GLU A 50 -0.52 -12.70 8.79
C GLU A 50 0.59 -13.34 7.94
N VAL A 51 0.68 -12.94 6.66
CA VAL A 51 1.79 -13.35 5.79
C VAL A 51 2.96 -12.39 6.00
N GLY A 52 3.71 -12.60 7.09
CA GLY A 52 4.72 -11.65 7.56
C GLY A 52 5.93 -11.43 6.65
N GLY A 53 6.16 -12.30 5.64
CA GLY A 53 7.26 -12.14 4.67
C GLY A 53 6.86 -11.50 3.35
N PHE A 54 5.59 -11.10 3.18
CA PHE A 54 5.08 -10.69 1.87
C PHE A 54 5.55 -9.30 1.44
N ASP A 55 5.51 -8.34 2.34
CA ASP A 55 6.06 -7.00 2.16
C ASP A 55 7.58 -7.02 1.94
N ALA A 56 8.32 -7.84 2.68
CA ALA A 56 9.75 -8.05 2.50
C ALA A 56 10.06 -8.60 1.08
N ALA A 57 9.30 -9.60 0.63
CA ALA A 57 9.47 -10.16 -0.71
C ALA A 57 9.11 -9.18 -1.83
N ILE A 58 8.16 -8.26 -1.60
CA ILE A 58 7.88 -7.14 -2.52
C ILE A 58 9.05 -6.15 -2.51
N ALA A 59 9.61 -5.83 -1.34
CA ALA A 59 10.73 -4.90 -1.20
C ALA A 59 11.99 -5.38 -1.95
N ASP A 60 12.26 -6.69 -1.98
CA ASP A 60 13.35 -7.27 -2.78
C ASP A 60 13.26 -6.93 -4.28
N GLY A 61 12.05 -6.72 -4.80
CA GLY A 61 11.79 -6.31 -6.18
C GLY A 61 11.74 -4.79 -6.41
N LEU A 62 11.82 -3.99 -5.33
CA LEU A 62 11.68 -2.54 -5.33
C LEU A 62 12.87 -1.89 -4.61
N LEU A 63 14.08 -2.07 -5.15
CA LEU A 63 15.34 -1.71 -4.50
C LEU A 63 15.49 -0.23 -4.11
N GLN A 64 14.75 0.67 -4.77
CA GLN A 64 14.72 2.10 -4.45
C GLN A 64 13.79 2.45 -3.27
N TYR A 65 12.91 1.52 -2.88
CA TYR A 65 12.01 1.70 -1.76
C TYR A 65 12.69 1.32 -0.45
N GLU A 66 12.56 2.20 0.52
CA GLU A 66 12.86 1.92 1.91
C GLU A 66 11.82 0.93 2.44
N PHE A 67 12.27 -0.14 3.09
CA PHE A 67 11.40 -1.14 3.73
C PHE A 67 11.37 -0.91 5.24
N GLU A 68 10.18 -0.93 5.84
CA GLU A 68 10.00 -0.69 7.29
C GLU A 68 10.74 -1.74 8.14
N GLY A 69 10.73 -2.99 7.69
CA GLY A 69 11.28 -4.14 8.39
C GLY A 69 12.80 -4.31 8.29
N ASP A 70 13.50 -3.52 7.47
CA ASP A 70 14.95 -3.68 7.18
C ASP A 70 15.87 -3.29 8.36
N ALA A 71 15.33 -2.62 9.39
CA ALA A 71 16.13 -2.17 10.53
C ALA A 71 16.35 -3.30 11.56
N ALA A 72 17.62 -3.73 11.71
CA ALA A 72 18.12 -4.76 12.65
C ALA A 72 17.80 -4.53 14.15
N GLY A 73 17.00 -3.53 14.52
CA GLY A 73 16.63 -3.21 15.89
C GLY A 73 15.33 -2.41 16.04
N GLY A 74 14.50 -2.32 14.99
CA GLY A 74 13.20 -1.63 15.03
C GLY A 74 13.04 -0.59 13.91
N TYR A 75 11.84 -0.58 13.33
CA TYR A 75 11.25 0.42 12.43
C TYR A 75 12.22 1.34 11.66
N ASN A 76 12.34 1.15 10.34
CA ASN A 76 13.06 2.08 9.47
C ASN A 76 12.42 3.49 9.55
N PRO A 77 13.16 4.52 10.05
CA PRO A 77 12.61 5.86 10.25
C PRO A 77 12.28 6.58 8.94
N ASN A 78 12.80 6.13 7.80
CA ASN A 78 12.48 6.70 6.50
C ASN A 78 11.01 6.46 6.14
N CYS A 79 10.47 5.29 6.50
CA CYS A 79 9.09 4.90 6.27
C CYS A 79 8.07 5.66 7.14
N LYS A 80 8.51 6.33 8.21
CA LYS A 80 7.62 7.12 9.08
C LYS A 80 7.06 8.32 8.32
N LEU A 81 5.78 8.36 8.01
CA LEU A 81 5.16 9.51 7.35
C LEU A 81 4.95 10.69 8.31
N TRP A 82 4.37 10.43 9.48
CA TRP A 82 4.09 11.45 10.49
C TRP A 82 4.03 10.82 11.88
N SER A 83 3.91 11.64 12.92
CA SER A 83 3.81 11.16 14.30
C SER A 83 2.73 11.93 15.07
N HIS A 84 2.07 11.27 16.01
CA HIS A 84 1.12 11.93 16.90
C HIS A 84 1.09 11.23 18.26
N LEU A 85 1.15 12.03 19.33
CA LEU A 85 1.16 11.55 20.73
C LEU A 85 2.20 10.45 21.00
N GLY A 86 3.38 10.56 20.39
CA GLY A 86 4.47 9.58 20.55
C GLY A 86 4.34 8.32 19.69
N PHE A 87 3.26 8.17 18.90
CA PHE A 87 3.11 7.10 17.93
C PHE A 87 3.61 7.52 16.55
N ASN A 88 4.43 6.68 15.92
CA ASN A 88 4.91 6.88 14.56
C ASN A 88 3.98 6.17 13.57
N TYR A 89 3.45 6.93 12.62
CA TYR A 89 2.65 6.40 11.53
C TYR A 89 3.57 6.13 10.34
N SER A 90 4.06 4.89 10.28
CA SER A 90 4.90 4.38 9.19
C SER A 90 4.08 3.58 8.19
N VAL A 91 4.70 3.35 7.03
CA VAL A 91 4.18 2.50 5.94
C VAL A 91 5.15 1.36 5.68
N ASP A 92 4.68 0.26 5.06
CA ASP A 92 5.53 -0.91 4.81
C ASP A 92 6.69 -0.56 3.86
N LEU A 93 6.41 0.20 2.79
CA LEU A 93 7.45 0.67 1.86
C LEU A 93 7.30 2.16 1.53
N TYR A 94 8.42 2.85 1.32
CA TYR A 94 8.43 4.26 0.96
C TYR A 94 9.59 4.62 0.03
N ASP A 95 9.26 5.33 -1.05
CA ASP A 95 10.26 5.97 -1.92
C ASP A 95 10.16 7.49 -1.79
N ALA A 96 11.26 8.12 -1.39
CA ALA A 96 11.33 9.56 -1.14
C ALA A 96 11.49 10.41 -2.42
N ASP A 97 12.03 9.84 -3.48
CA ASP A 97 12.31 10.53 -4.74
C ASP A 97 11.01 10.72 -5.52
N VAL A 98 10.21 9.65 -5.64
CA VAL A 98 8.88 9.68 -6.28
C VAL A 98 7.74 9.91 -5.28
N ARG A 99 8.03 9.97 -3.98
CA ARG A 99 7.08 10.31 -2.89
C ARG A 99 5.88 9.37 -2.84
N ILE A 100 6.13 8.09 -3.06
CA ILE A 100 5.13 7.01 -3.04
C ILE A 100 5.23 6.26 -1.71
N ALA A 101 4.10 6.15 -1.00
CA ALA A 101 3.97 5.33 0.19
C ALA A 101 3.12 4.09 -0.09
N ILE A 102 3.58 2.91 0.32
CA ILE A 102 2.93 1.63 0.05
C ILE A 102 2.55 0.95 1.37
N GLU A 103 1.31 0.47 1.42
CA GLU A 103 0.77 -0.34 2.49
C GLU A 103 0.32 -1.70 1.92
N VAL A 104 0.88 -2.77 2.48
CA VAL A 104 0.60 -4.15 2.08
C VAL A 104 -0.31 -4.78 3.11
N GLU A 105 -1.52 -5.16 2.72
CA GLU A 105 -2.40 -5.90 3.61
C GLU A 105 -2.08 -7.39 3.64
N LYS A 106 -1.71 -7.84 4.84
CA LYS A 106 -1.23 -9.18 5.15
C LYS A 106 -2.22 -9.98 6.01
N SER A 107 -3.27 -9.37 6.56
CA SER A 107 -4.12 -9.92 7.63
C SER A 107 -5.64 -9.81 7.37
N GLU A 108 -6.44 -10.33 8.32
CA GLU A 108 -7.90 -10.41 8.25
C GLU A 108 -8.65 -9.13 8.57
N ARG A 109 -8.02 -8.22 9.29
CA ARG A 109 -8.72 -7.08 9.90
C ARG A 109 -7.94 -5.82 9.64
N LYS A 110 -8.12 -5.27 8.43
CA LYS A 110 -7.70 -3.91 8.16
C LYS A 110 -8.87 -2.93 8.22
N ASN A 111 -8.61 -1.81 8.85
CA ASN A 111 -9.36 -0.60 8.60
C ASN A 111 -8.67 0.17 7.49
N VAL A 112 -9.04 -0.08 6.22
CA VAL A 112 -8.49 0.63 5.06
C VAL A 112 -8.56 2.15 5.21
N SER A 113 -9.57 2.65 5.95
CA SER A 113 -9.71 4.07 6.25
C SER A 113 -8.51 4.62 7.02
N ASP A 114 -7.89 3.83 7.90
CA ASP A 114 -6.74 4.26 8.69
C ASP A 114 -5.52 4.49 7.80
N ASP A 115 -5.28 3.65 6.80
CA ASP A 115 -4.20 3.87 5.83
C ASP A 115 -4.48 5.04 4.88
N LEU A 116 -5.72 5.18 4.41
CA LEU A 116 -6.10 6.35 3.61
C LEU A 116 -5.90 7.65 4.39
N LEU A 117 -6.24 7.67 5.69
CA LEU A 117 -5.96 8.79 6.58
C LEU A 117 -4.46 8.97 6.86
N LYS A 118 -3.70 7.87 6.94
CA LYS A 118 -2.25 7.85 7.08
C LYS A 118 -1.60 8.54 5.89
N PHE A 119 -1.99 8.18 4.68
CA PHE A 119 -1.56 8.80 3.44
C PHE A 119 -1.96 10.27 3.37
N GLN A 120 -3.22 10.59 3.66
CA GLN A 120 -3.70 11.98 3.67
C GLN A 120 -2.90 12.88 4.61
N LYS A 121 -2.50 12.37 5.77
CA LYS A 121 -1.66 13.11 6.72
C LYS A 121 -0.20 13.13 6.30
N GLY A 122 0.31 12.08 5.66
CA GLY A 122 1.60 12.10 4.97
C GLY A 122 1.67 13.21 3.91
N TYR A 123 0.63 13.35 3.09
CA TYR A 123 0.53 14.42 2.09
C TYR A 123 0.53 15.83 2.73
N ARG A 124 -0.17 15.99 3.85
CA ARG A 124 -0.17 17.26 4.60
C ARG A 124 1.14 17.54 5.34
N THR A 125 1.99 16.54 5.52
CA THR A 125 3.29 16.70 6.17
C THR A 125 4.29 17.20 5.13
N GLN A 126 4.90 18.36 5.36
CA GLN A 126 5.86 18.94 4.42
C GLN A 126 7.27 18.39 4.66
N LYS A 127 7.97 18.03 3.59
CA LYS A 127 9.38 17.68 3.57
C LYS A 127 10.02 18.31 2.34
N ASP A 128 11.03 19.15 2.56
CA ASP A 128 11.77 19.88 1.52
C ASP A 128 10.85 20.74 0.62
N GLY A 129 9.85 21.40 1.23
CA GLY A 129 8.93 22.31 0.53
C GLY A 129 7.85 21.62 -0.31
N ARG A 130 7.73 20.29 -0.23
CA ARG A 130 6.71 19.48 -0.90
C ARG A 130 6.01 18.53 0.09
N PRO A 131 4.79 18.06 -0.22
CA PRO A 131 4.16 16.94 0.48
C PRO A 131 5.13 15.76 0.66
N LYS A 132 5.27 15.20 1.87
CA LYS A 132 6.21 14.10 2.12
C LYS A 132 5.89 12.88 1.25
N ILE A 133 4.61 12.64 1.05
CA ILE A 133 4.11 11.72 0.02
C ILE A 133 3.21 12.51 -0.91
N GLU A 134 3.19 12.15 -2.18
CA GLU A 134 2.25 12.68 -3.18
C GLU A 134 1.26 11.59 -3.60
N PHE A 135 1.68 10.32 -3.52
CA PHE A 135 0.87 9.17 -3.90
C PHE A 135 0.87 8.09 -2.82
N GLY A 136 -0.28 7.41 -2.68
CA GLY A 136 -0.44 6.22 -1.83
C GLY A 136 -0.70 4.97 -2.66
N CYS A 137 -0.25 3.81 -2.19
CA CYS A 137 -0.55 2.52 -2.82
C CYS A 137 -1.03 1.54 -1.75
N LEU A 138 -2.20 0.93 -1.98
CA LEU A 138 -2.74 -0.16 -1.18
C LEU A 138 -2.59 -1.47 -1.97
N ILE A 139 -1.87 -2.44 -1.42
CA ILE A 139 -1.77 -3.79 -1.98
C ILE A 139 -2.64 -4.69 -1.12
N VAL A 140 -3.73 -5.20 -1.69
CA VAL A 140 -4.79 -5.89 -0.93
C VAL A 140 -5.26 -7.17 -1.63
N PRO A 141 -5.67 -8.21 -0.87
CA PRO A 141 -6.15 -9.45 -1.45
C PRO A 141 -7.58 -9.32 -2.03
N VAL A 142 -7.82 -9.97 -3.18
CA VAL A 142 -9.15 -10.03 -3.84
C VAL A 142 -10.00 -11.21 -3.37
N ASN A 143 -9.38 -12.24 -2.80
CA ASN A 143 -9.99 -13.53 -2.44
C ASN A 143 -9.71 -13.95 -0.99
N TYR A 144 -9.67 -13.00 -0.06
CA TYR A 144 -9.39 -13.33 1.33
C TYR A 144 -10.51 -14.20 1.93
N LEU A 145 -10.17 -15.39 2.44
CA LEU A 145 -11.10 -16.41 2.97
C LEU A 145 -12.10 -17.00 1.95
N GLY A 146 -11.84 -16.94 0.64
CA GLY A 146 -12.75 -17.44 -0.40
C GLY A 146 -14.11 -16.74 -0.44
N ARG A 147 -14.27 -15.64 0.32
CA ARG A 147 -15.56 -14.95 0.53
C ARG A 147 -15.44 -13.43 0.65
N HIS A 148 -14.29 -12.90 1.10
CA HIS A 148 -14.11 -11.48 1.35
C HIS A 148 -13.16 -10.86 0.33
N ASN A 149 -13.68 -9.90 -0.42
CA ASN A 149 -12.94 -9.15 -1.40
C ASN A 149 -12.49 -7.82 -0.77
N LEU A 150 -11.29 -7.81 -0.17
CA LEU A 150 -10.76 -6.61 0.48
C LEU A 150 -10.45 -5.51 -0.54
N TYR A 151 -10.11 -5.88 -1.77
CA TYR A 151 -10.03 -4.95 -2.88
C TYR A 151 -11.33 -4.15 -3.07
N GLN A 152 -12.48 -4.81 -3.19
CA GLN A 152 -13.79 -4.13 -3.32
C GLN A 152 -14.16 -3.33 -2.06
N HIS A 153 -13.80 -3.83 -0.87
CA HIS A 153 -13.95 -3.06 0.37
C HIS A 153 -13.13 -1.77 0.32
N SER A 154 -11.89 -1.85 -0.15
CA SER A 154 -10.98 -0.72 -0.28
C SER A 154 -11.52 0.30 -1.27
N LEU A 155 -12.04 -0.14 -2.41
CA LEU A 155 -12.70 0.74 -3.39
C LEU A 155 -13.94 1.43 -2.81
N THR A 156 -14.75 0.71 -2.03
CA THR A 156 -15.92 1.29 -1.35
C THR A 156 -15.50 2.38 -0.36
N LYS A 157 -14.42 2.16 0.40
CA LYS A 157 -13.86 3.17 1.31
C LYS A 157 -13.25 4.35 0.57
N LEU A 158 -12.56 4.08 -0.53
CA LEU A 158 -12.00 5.12 -1.41
C LEU A 158 -13.12 6.01 -1.97
N ASP A 159 -14.23 5.43 -2.44
CA ASP A 159 -15.40 6.18 -2.89
C ASP A 159 -16.06 7.01 -1.80
N PHE A 160 -16.12 6.48 -0.58
CA PHE A 160 -16.65 7.21 0.56
C PHE A 160 -15.77 8.41 0.92
N MET A 161 -14.45 8.27 0.83
CA MET A 161 -13.48 9.27 1.27
C MET A 161 -12.98 10.21 0.17
N LYS A 162 -13.20 9.91 -1.12
CA LYS A 162 -12.62 10.66 -2.25
C LYS A 162 -12.85 12.17 -2.22
N GLY A 163 -13.99 12.62 -1.68
CA GLY A 163 -14.31 14.04 -1.56
C GLY A 163 -13.53 14.79 -0.47
N VAL A 164 -12.85 14.07 0.43
CA VAL A 164 -12.05 14.63 1.53
C VAL A 164 -10.57 14.25 1.44
N LEU A 165 -10.19 13.45 0.44
CA LEU A 165 -8.81 13.09 0.14
C LEU A 165 -8.22 14.13 -0.83
N PHE A 166 -7.21 14.86 -0.34
CA PHE A 166 -6.45 15.88 -1.07
C PHE A 166 -5.12 15.36 -1.61
N ILE A 167 -4.72 14.13 -1.26
CA ILE A 167 -3.57 13.47 -1.88
C ILE A 167 -3.76 13.38 -3.41
N ASP A 168 -2.66 13.42 -4.16
CA ASP A 168 -2.70 13.53 -5.63
C ASP A 168 -3.26 12.26 -6.28
N ASP A 169 -2.86 11.08 -5.82
CA ASP A 169 -3.56 9.84 -6.20
C ASP A 169 -3.36 8.73 -5.17
N VAL A 170 -4.24 7.72 -5.24
CA VAL A 170 -4.08 6.47 -4.51
C VAL A 170 -4.35 5.31 -5.46
N ALA A 171 -3.37 4.44 -5.66
CA ALA A 171 -3.56 3.19 -6.36
C ALA A 171 -4.00 2.10 -5.39
N VAL A 172 -4.99 1.29 -5.77
CA VAL A 172 -5.35 0.05 -5.08
C VAL A 172 -5.03 -1.09 -6.03
N ILE A 173 -4.18 -2.02 -5.60
CA ILE A 173 -3.78 -3.20 -6.34
C ILE A 173 -4.39 -4.43 -5.65
N GLY A 174 -5.23 -5.14 -6.38
CA GLY A 174 -5.83 -6.39 -5.98
C GLY A 174 -4.96 -7.59 -6.37
N TYR A 175 -4.40 -8.30 -5.39
CA TYR A 175 -3.69 -9.56 -5.63
C TYR A 175 -4.53 -10.78 -5.24
N ARG A 176 -4.34 -11.91 -5.92
CA ARG A 176 -4.89 -13.20 -5.51
C ARG A 176 -3.94 -13.86 -4.52
N ASP A 177 -4.41 -14.03 -3.30
CA ASP A 177 -3.75 -14.86 -2.30
C ASP A 177 -3.74 -16.32 -2.82
N PRO A 178 -2.56 -16.95 -2.99
CA PRO A 178 -2.44 -18.27 -3.58
C PRO A 178 -2.84 -19.41 -2.61
N ARG A 179 -3.07 -19.12 -1.33
CA ARG A 179 -3.48 -20.14 -0.36
C ARG A 179 -4.87 -20.68 -0.71
N PRO A 180 -5.12 -21.99 -0.55
CA PRO A 180 -6.40 -22.60 -0.86
C PRO A 180 -7.51 -22.11 0.08
N ASP A 181 -8.74 -22.06 -0.45
CA ASP A 181 -9.97 -21.68 0.29
C ASP A 181 -10.32 -22.64 1.44
#